data_AF-A0AAE0K6R7-F1
#
_entry.id   AF-A0AAE0K6R7-F1
#
_cell.length_a   1.000
_cell.length_b   1.000
_cell.length_c   1.000
_cell.angle_alpha   90.00
_cell.angle_beta   90.00
_cell.angle_gamma   90.00
#
_symmetry.space_group_name_H-M   'P 1'
#
loop_
_entity.id
_entity.type
_entity.pdbx_description
1 polymer ?
#
loop_
_entity_poly.entity_id
_entity_poly.type
_entity_poly.pdbx_seq_one_letter_code
_entity_poly.pdbx_strand_id
1 'polypeptide(L)' 'FPGAERNVTDVCVTYLSFDPFATGTCRNDEDFRARLRSHPLYDYAAHHWGHHAR' A
#
# COMPACT_ATOMS: atom_id res chain seq x y z
N PHE A 1 15.82 3.35 15.60
CA PHE A 1 15.35 4.71 15.30
C PHE A 1 13.98 4.92 15.93
N PRO A 2 13.87 5.67 17.05
CA PRO A 2 12.56 5.92 17.66
C PRO A 2 11.65 6.66 16.65
N GLY A 3 10.43 6.13 16.44
CA GLY A 3 9.44 6.69 15.51
C GLY A 3 9.50 6.20 14.06
N ALA A 4 10.46 5.32 13.70
CA ALA A 4 10.55 4.79 12.34
C ALA A 4 9.29 4.01 11.93
N GLU A 5 8.80 3.11 12.78
CA GLU A 5 7.59 2.32 12.55
C GLU A 5 6.36 3.20 12.27
N ARG A 6 6.19 4.27 13.06
CA ARG A 6 5.12 5.24 12.85
C ARG A 6 5.22 5.92 11.50
N ASN A 7 6.41 6.37 11.12
CA ASN A 7 6.63 7.00 9.82
C ASN A 7 6.34 6.03 8.67
N VAL A 8 6.79 4.77 8.77
CA VAL A 8 6.49 3.76 7.75
C VAL A 8 4.98 3.49 7.68
N THR A 9 4.28 3.44 8.81
CA THR A 9 2.82 3.33 8.85
C THR A 9 2.14 4.48 8.13
N ASP A 10 2.53 5.72 8.44
CA ASP A 10 1.95 6.92 7.84
C ASP A 10 2.16 6.92 6.32
N VAL A 11 3.36 6.53 5.86
CA VAL A 11 3.67 6.37 4.43
C VAL A 11 2.79 5.31 3.78
N CYS A 12 2.67 4.12 4.39
CA CYS A 12 1.89 3.02 3.80
C CYS A 12 0.39 3.36 3.73
N VAL A 13 -0.19 3.91 4.80
CA VAL A 13 -1.61 4.29 4.84
C VAL A 13 -1.89 5.44 3.87
N THR A 14 -1.01 6.44 3.80
CA THR A 14 -1.13 7.53 2.82
C THR A 14 -1.11 6.99 1.40
N TYR A 15 -0.16 6.09 1.09
CA TYR A 15 -0.05 5.50 -0.23
C TYR A 15 -1.29 4.69 -0.62
N LEU A 16 -1.79 3.85 0.29
CA LEU A 16 -3.01 3.05 0.08
C LEU A 16 -4.28 3.90 -0.07
N SER A 17 -4.24 5.17 0.35
CA SER A 17 -5.37 6.10 0.24
C SER A 17 -5.41 6.88 -1.10
N PHE A 18 -4.53 6.59 -2.06
CA PHE A 18 -4.54 7.27 -3.36
C PHE A 18 -5.74 6.85 -4.22
N ASP A 19 -6.22 7.78 -5.06
CA ASP A 19 -7.38 7.60 -5.95
C ASP A 19 -7.36 6.32 -6.81
N PRO A 20 -6.21 5.86 -7.37
CA PRO A 20 -6.18 4.61 -8.14
C PRO A 20 -6.63 3.38 -7.35
N PHE A 21 -6.50 3.42 -6.02
CA PHE A 21 -6.87 2.33 -5.12
C PHE A 21 -8.27 2.50 -4.52
N ALA A 22 -8.86 3.70 -4.62
CA ALA A 22 -10.22 3.98 -4.16
C ALA A 22 -11.29 3.13 -4.88
N THR A 23 -10.96 2.62 -6.06
CA THR A 23 -11.80 1.66 -6.81
C THR A 23 -11.94 0.29 -6.14
N GLY A 24 -11.18 0.03 -5.07
CA GLY A 24 -11.20 -1.22 -4.32
C GLY A 24 -10.32 -2.30 -4.95
N THR A 25 -10.75 -3.55 -4.84
CA THR A 25 -10.02 -4.73 -5.32
C THR A 25 -9.97 -4.78 -6.85
N CYS A 26 -8.87 -5.30 -7.38
CA CYS A 26 -8.75 -5.57 -8.81
C CYS A 26 -9.75 -6.66 -9.24
N ARG A 27 -10.28 -6.56 -10.47
CA ARG A 27 -11.31 -7.49 -10.97
C ARG A 27 -10.73 -8.83 -11.41
N ASN A 28 -9.48 -8.84 -11.82
CA ASN A 28 -8.76 -10.02 -12.28
C ASN A 28 -7.25 -9.87 -12.02
N ASP A 29 -6.51 -10.93 -12.27
CA ASP A 29 -5.06 -10.99 -12.07
C ASP A 29 -4.29 -10.01 -12.96
N GLU A 30 -4.78 -9.71 -14.15
CA GLU A 30 -4.12 -8.77 -15.06
C GLU A 30 -4.19 -7.35 -14.53
N ASP A 31 -5.36 -6.92 -14.06
CA ASP A 31 -5.57 -5.64 -13.38
C ASP A 31 -4.69 -5.53 -12.12
N PHE A 32 -4.56 -6.63 -11.37
CA PHE A 32 -3.67 -6.68 -10.21
C PHE A 32 -2.20 -6.53 -10.61
N ARG A 33 -1.73 -7.29 -11.60
CA ARG A 33 -0.35 -7.18 -12.11
C ARG A 33 -0.07 -5.80 -12.70
N ALA A 34 -1.04 -5.18 -13.38
CA ALA A 34 -0.93 -3.82 -13.87
C ALA A 34 -0.78 -2.83 -12.71
N ARG A 35 -1.61 -2.97 -11.66
CA ARG A 35 -1.50 -2.16 -10.44
C ARG A 35 -0.12 -2.29 -9.80
N LEU A 36 0.41 -3.51 -9.66
CA LEU A 36 1.76 -3.75 -9.11
C LEU A 36 2.86 -3.10 -9.95
N ARG A 37 2.78 -3.17 -11.29
CA ARG A 37 3.77 -2.53 -12.16
C ARG A 37 3.72 -1.00 -12.08
N SER A 38 2.52 -0.43 -12.02
CA SER A 38 2.33 1.03 -11.97
C SER A 38 2.57 1.62 -10.58
N HIS A 39 2.46 0.81 -9.52
CA HIS A 39 2.55 1.25 -8.13
C HIS A 39 3.50 0.34 -7.33
N PRO A 40 4.82 0.53 -7.45
CA PRO A 40 5.82 -0.39 -6.88
C PRO A 40 5.74 -0.57 -5.35
N LEU A 41 5.21 0.43 -4.63
CA LEU A 41 5.05 0.35 -3.17
C LEU A 41 3.75 -0.35 -2.76
N TYR A 42 2.83 -0.63 -3.68
CA TYR A 42 1.49 -1.11 -3.36
C TYR A 42 1.52 -2.43 -2.57
N ASP A 43 2.30 -3.41 -3.04
CA ASP A 43 2.41 -4.72 -2.40
C ASP A 43 2.97 -4.61 -0.98
N TYR A 44 4.05 -3.84 -0.82
CA TYR A 44 4.66 -3.62 0.47
C TYR A 44 3.69 -2.89 1.43
N ALA A 45 3.11 -1.77 0.97
CA ALA A 45 2.21 -0.98 1.78
C ALA A 45 1.02 -1.82 2.24
N ALA A 46 0.39 -2.60 1.35
CA ALA A 46 -0.78 -3.43 1.64
C ALA A 46 -0.52 -4.53 2.68
N HIS A 47 0.69 -5.12 2.67
CA HIS A 47 1.03 -6.20 3.59
C HIS A 47 1.62 -5.72 4.93
N HIS A 48 2.29 -4.57 4.95
CA HIS A 48 3.11 -4.17 6.10
C HIS A 48 2.55 -3.00 6.92
N TRP A 49 1.60 -2.22 6.42
CA TRP A 49 1.05 -1.06 7.15
C TRP A 49 0.60 -1.40 8.58
N GLY A 50 -0.12 -2.51 8.76
CA GLY A 50 -0.64 -2.94 10.06
C GLY A 50 0.43 -3.56 10.97
N HIS A 51 1.53 -4.05 10.40
CA HIS A 51 2.68 -4.51 11.16
C HIS A 51 3.40 -3.33 11.81
N HIS A 52 3.61 -2.26 11.04
CA HIS A 52 4.26 -1.04 11.51
C HIS A 52 3.40 -0.22 12.50
N ALA A 53 2.08 -0.42 12.48
CA ALA A 53 1.13 0.29 13.34
C ALA A 53 1.00 -0.30 14.77
N ARG A 54 1.61 -1.45 15.03
CA ARG A 54 1.47 -2.23 16.28
C ARG A 54 2.48 -1.84 17.36
#